data_AF-A0A9D5S0V2-F1
#
_entry.id   AF-A0A9D5S0V2-F1
#
_cell.length_a   1.000
_cell.length_b   1.000
_cell.length_c   1.000
_cell.angle_alpha   90.00
_cell.angle_beta   90.00
_cell.angle_gamma   90.00
#
_symmetry.space_group_name_H-M   'P 1'
#
loop_
_entity.id
_entity.type
_entity.pdbx_description
1 polymer ?
#
loop_
_entity_poly.entity_id
_entity_poly.type
_entity_poly.pdbx_seq_one_letter_code
_entity_poly.pdbx_strand_id
1 'polypeptide(L)'
;MNEKGLVIIYNNNVEVKLIDNNVWMTQDQLVSLYQSSKSNISEHIKHIFEDGELEENSVVRNFRITASDSKIYNVKHYNLDMIIAIGYRVRSNIGTNFRKWATETLKEYMTKGFALNDNLLKEAGGGRYFKELLARIRDIRSSEKVFWRQVLEIFATSSDYDPKSEVALKFFSTVQNKMHWAAHGHTAAEIIKERADASKDFMGLKSFNGDYPLLEDAVVAKNYLSKDEMDILNRIVSLYLDFAELQALEEHVMTMNDWIKELDYFLTMTRKDILNGPGLVSHQDALEHARKEYDAFRNRLFVNPTENEKEMLLHFNELLLIEKKDNK
;
A
#
# COMPACT_ATOMS: atom_id res chain seq x y z
N MET A 1 -6.84 -6.69 -26.32
CA MET A 1 -5.63 -7.17 -27.04
C MET A 1 -5.16 -8.44 -26.34
N ASN A 2 -4.92 -9.52 -27.07
CA ASN A 2 -4.30 -10.73 -26.49
C ASN A 2 -2.79 -10.48 -26.44
N GLU A 3 -2.26 -10.03 -25.31
CA GLU A 3 -0.81 -9.93 -25.14
C GLU A 3 -0.26 -11.33 -24.86
N LYS A 4 0.65 -11.78 -25.72
CA LYS A 4 1.50 -12.93 -25.44
C LYS A 4 2.69 -12.42 -24.63
N GLY A 5 2.97 -13.06 -23.51
CA GLY A 5 4.07 -12.69 -22.62
C GLY A 5 4.89 -13.91 -22.24
N LEU A 6 6.13 -13.67 -21.84
CA LEU A 6 6.91 -14.67 -21.10
C LEU A 6 6.71 -14.39 -19.61
N VAL A 7 6.20 -15.39 -18.89
CA VAL A 7 6.15 -15.32 -17.42
C VAL A 7 7.05 -16.40 -16.88
N ILE A 8 7.96 -15.98 -16.01
CA ILE A 8 8.84 -16.87 -15.29
C ILE A 8 8.05 -17.45 -14.12
N ILE A 9 7.56 -18.67 -14.27
CA ILE A 9 6.99 -19.44 -13.16
C ILE A 9 8.11 -20.36 -12.68
N TYR A 10 8.97 -19.80 -11.81
CA TYR A 10 10.18 -20.43 -11.25
C TYR A 10 11.23 -20.84 -12.32
N ASN A 11 12.28 -20.02 -12.54
CA ASN A 11 13.48 -20.29 -13.37
C ASN A 11 13.28 -21.02 -14.71
N ASN A 12 12.05 -21.10 -15.20
CA ASN A 12 11.65 -21.85 -16.37
C ASN A 12 10.78 -20.92 -17.20
N ASN A 13 11.26 -20.64 -18.40
CA ASN A 13 10.59 -19.74 -19.32
C ASN A 13 9.47 -20.52 -20.01
N VAL A 14 8.23 -20.20 -19.68
CA VAL A 14 7.06 -20.72 -20.40
C VAL A 14 6.36 -19.55 -21.08
N GLU A 15 6.11 -19.69 -22.37
CA GLU A 15 5.26 -18.74 -23.10
C GLU A 15 3.84 -18.85 -22.54
N VAL A 16 3.31 -17.74 -22.06
CA VAL A 16 1.97 -17.68 -21.48
C VAL A 16 1.15 -16.59 -22.13
N LYS A 17 -0.16 -16.70 -21.94
CA LYS A 17 -1.06 -15.64 -22.33
C LYS A 17 -1.33 -14.75 -21.11
N LEU A 18 -1.05 -13.45 -21.24
CA LEU A 18 -1.38 -12.45 -20.22
C LEU A 18 -2.66 -11.73 -20.63
N ILE A 19 -3.70 -11.87 -19.82
CA ILE A 19 -4.98 -11.17 -20.02
C ILE A 19 -5.47 -10.68 -18.67
N ASP A 20 -5.86 -9.40 -18.61
CA ASP A 20 -6.40 -8.76 -17.41
C ASP A 20 -5.47 -8.93 -16.19
N ASN A 21 -4.15 -8.81 -16.42
CA ASN A 21 -3.09 -9.06 -15.42
C ASN A 21 -3.04 -10.49 -14.84
N ASN A 22 -3.73 -11.45 -15.45
CA ASN A 22 -3.69 -12.85 -15.05
C ASN A 22 -2.96 -13.70 -16.10
N VAL A 23 -2.31 -14.76 -15.61
CA VAL A 23 -1.58 -15.73 -16.42
C VAL A 23 -2.53 -16.85 -16.80
N TRP A 24 -2.65 -17.12 -18.09
CA TRP A 24 -3.50 -18.20 -18.61
C TRP A 24 -2.66 -19.25 -19.32
N MET A 25 -2.78 -20.51 -18.87
CA MET A 25 -2.11 -21.67 -19.44
C MET A 25 -3.09 -22.76 -19.86
N THR A 26 -2.82 -23.40 -20.99
CA THR A 26 -3.47 -24.64 -21.39
C THR A 26 -2.99 -25.82 -20.52
N GLN A 27 -3.73 -26.92 -20.55
CA GLN A 27 -3.30 -28.14 -19.88
C GLN A 27 -1.94 -28.65 -20.40
N ASP A 28 -1.69 -28.56 -21.69
CA ASP A 28 -0.43 -29.03 -22.27
C ASP A 28 0.75 -28.14 -21.81
N GLN A 29 0.54 -26.83 -21.64
CA GLN A 29 1.53 -25.94 -21.01
C GLN A 29 1.79 -26.29 -19.54
N LEU A 30 0.77 -26.68 -18.77
CA LEU A 30 0.93 -27.14 -17.38
C LEU A 30 1.73 -28.44 -17.30
N VAL A 31 1.50 -29.37 -18.22
CA VAL A 31 2.28 -30.62 -18.38
C VAL A 31 3.75 -30.29 -18.61
N SER A 32 4.05 -29.37 -19.53
CA SER A 32 5.42 -28.92 -19.80
C SER A 32 6.04 -28.18 -18.62
N LEU A 33 5.30 -27.26 -17.98
CA LEU A 33 5.77 -26.47 -16.85
C LEU A 33 6.20 -27.37 -15.69
N TYR A 34 5.35 -28.31 -15.28
CA TYR A 34 5.60 -29.15 -14.11
C TYR A 34 6.32 -30.46 -14.41
N GLN A 35 6.65 -30.73 -15.68
CA GLN A 35 7.21 -32.00 -16.15
C GLN A 35 6.43 -33.21 -15.61
N SER A 36 5.11 -33.16 -15.79
CA SER A 36 4.18 -34.19 -15.32
C SER A 36 3.45 -34.84 -16.50
N SER A 37 2.64 -35.87 -16.24
CA SER A 37 1.81 -36.49 -17.28
C SER A 37 0.47 -35.74 -17.42
N LYS A 38 -0.12 -35.78 -18.62
CA LYS A 38 -1.46 -35.19 -18.86
C LYS A 38 -2.52 -35.78 -17.93
N SER A 39 -2.46 -37.10 -17.68
CA SER A 39 -3.37 -37.77 -16.75
C SER A 39 -3.25 -37.23 -15.33
N ASN A 40 -2.02 -37.05 -14.84
CA ASN A 40 -1.78 -36.54 -13.49
C ASN A 40 -2.25 -35.09 -13.33
N ILE A 41 -2.02 -34.24 -14.34
CA ILE A 41 -2.54 -32.87 -14.35
C ILE A 41 -4.08 -32.86 -14.38
N SER A 42 -4.72 -33.70 -15.21
CA SER A 42 -6.19 -33.84 -15.23
C SER A 42 -6.75 -34.23 -13.86
N GLU A 43 -6.10 -35.20 -13.21
CA GLU A 43 -6.50 -35.70 -11.89
C GLU A 43 -6.40 -34.61 -10.82
N HIS A 44 -5.29 -33.85 -10.80
CA HIS A 44 -5.16 -32.72 -9.86
C HIS A 44 -6.21 -31.64 -10.09
N ILE A 45 -6.47 -31.25 -11.35
CA ILE A 45 -7.52 -30.27 -11.68
C ILE A 45 -8.88 -30.75 -11.18
N LYS A 46 -9.21 -32.02 -11.43
CA LYS A 46 -10.46 -32.62 -10.99
C LYS A 46 -10.59 -32.57 -9.46
N HIS A 47 -9.58 -33.03 -8.74
CA HIS A 47 -9.61 -33.03 -7.27
C HIS A 47 -9.67 -31.62 -6.69
N ILE A 48 -8.99 -30.62 -7.26
CA ILE A 48 -9.07 -29.22 -6.82
C ILE A 48 -10.52 -28.70 -6.85
N PHE A 49 -11.29 -29.07 -7.89
CA PHE A 49 -12.71 -28.71 -7.98
C PHE A 49 -13.60 -29.54 -7.05
N GLU A 50 -13.35 -30.85 -6.93
CA GLU A 50 -14.11 -31.72 -6.02
C GLU A 50 -13.90 -31.36 -4.54
N ASP A 51 -12.70 -30.91 -4.18
CA ASP A 51 -12.34 -30.44 -2.84
C ASP A 51 -12.93 -29.05 -2.53
N GLY A 52 -13.48 -28.35 -3.54
CA GLY A 52 -13.97 -26.98 -3.41
C GLY A 52 -12.88 -25.93 -3.18
N GLU A 53 -11.60 -26.24 -3.48
CA GLU A 53 -10.49 -25.30 -3.31
C GLU A 53 -10.61 -24.12 -4.29
N LEU A 54 -11.08 -24.39 -5.51
CA LEU A 54 -11.33 -23.38 -6.54
C LEU A 54 -12.69 -23.63 -7.22
N GLU A 55 -13.33 -22.57 -7.70
CA GLU A 55 -14.55 -22.66 -8.49
C GLU A 55 -14.23 -22.68 -10.00
N GLU A 56 -14.75 -23.65 -10.77
CA GLU A 56 -14.37 -23.80 -12.20
C GLU A 56 -14.64 -22.52 -13.01
N ASN A 57 -15.73 -21.80 -12.73
CA ASN A 57 -16.11 -20.59 -13.46
C ASN A 57 -15.19 -19.39 -13.19
N SER A 58 -14.44 -19.37 -12.09
CA SER A 58 -13.51 -18.28 -11.76
C SER A 58 -12.10 -18.51 -12.32
N VAL A 59 -11.69 -19.78 -12.47
CA VAL A 59 -10.31 -20.14 -12.84
C VAL A 59 -10.16 -20.74 -14.24
N VAL A 60 -11.25 -21.06 -14.93
CA VAL A 60 -11.24 -21.65 -16.28
C VAL A 60 -11.87 -20.71 -17.30
N ARG A 61 -11.17 -20.52 -18.43
CA ARG A 61 -11.70 -19.77 -19.57
C ARG A 61 -11.44 -20.51 -20.89
N ASN A 62 -12.46 -20.57 -21.74
CA ASN A 62 -12.32 -21.10 -23.09
C ASN A 62 -11.83 -20.00 -24.04
N PHE A 63 -10.70 -20.25 -24.70
CA PHE A 63 -10.20 -19.37 -25.75
C PHE A 63 -10.34 -20.05 -27.11
N ARG A 64 -10.81 -19.26 -28.09
CA ARG A 64 -10.84 -19.68 -29.49
C ARG A 64 -9.42 -19.61 -30.06
N ILE A 65 -8.93 -20.74 -30.57
CA ILE A 65 -7.65 -20.84 -31.26
C ILE A 65 -7.94 -21.34 -32.68
N THR A 66 -7.41 -20.64 -33.67
CA THR A 66 -7.39 -21.13 -35.06
C THR A 66 -6.16 -22.00 -35.23
N ALA A 67 -6.35 -23.30 -35.48
CA ALA A 67 -5.22 -24.20 -35.73
C ALA A 67 -4.72 -24.06 -37.18
N SER A 68 -3.59 -24.70 -37.48
CA SER A 68 -2.96 -24.71 -38.80
C SER A 68 -3.83 -25.31 -39.91
N ASP A 69 -4.90 -26.01 -39.55
CA ASP A 69 -5.93 -26.53 -40.46
C ASP A 69 -7.07 -25.52 -40.74
N SER A 70 -6.95 -24.27 -40.31
CA SER A 70 -7.97 -23.21 -40.39
C SER A 70 -9.26 -23.47 -39.60
N LYS A 71 -9.30 -24.50 -38.75
CA LYS A 71 -10.45 -24.77 -37.87
C LYS A 71 -10.29 -24.03 -36.54
N ILE A 72 -11.43 -23.61 -35.99
CA ILE A 72 -11.51 -22.90 -34.71
C ILE A 72 -11.81 -23.92 -33.62
N TYR A 73 -10.91 -24.05 -32.65
CA TYR A 73 -11.07 -24.89 -31.47
C TYR A 73 -11.26 -24.03 -30.23
N ASN A 74 -12.15 -24.45 -29.34
CA ASN A 74 -12.24 -23.90 -27.98
C ASN A 74 -11.30 -24.69 -27.08
N VAL A 75 -10.27 -24.05 -26.56
CA VAL A 75 -9.29 -24.67 -25.67
C VAL A 75 -9.44 -24.08 -24.27
N LYS A 76 -9.61 -24.95 -23.27
CA LYS A 76 -9.62 -24.57 -21.85
C LYS A 76 -8.24 -24.01 -21.46
N HIS A 77 -8.26 -22.86 -20.81
CA HIS A 77 -7.10 -22.29 -20.14
C HIS A 77 -7.40 -22.09 -18.67
N TYR A 78 -6.37 -22.21 -17.86
CA TYR A 78 -6.37 -22.16 -16.42
C TYR A 78 -5.58 -20.95 -15.96
N ASN A 79 -6.12 -20.21 -14.98
CA ASN A 79 -5.54 -18.98 -14.47
C ASN A 79 -4.36 -19.25 -13.50
N LEU A 80 -3.78 -18.19 -12.94
CA LEU A 80 -2.67 -18.28 -11.96
C LEU A 80 -3.02 -19.11 -10.72
N ASP A 81 -4.24 -19.03 -10.19
CA ASP A 81 -4.64 -19.76 -8.99
C ASP A 81 -4.59 -21.26 -9.21
N MET A 82 -5.12 -21.73 -10.35
CA MET A 82 -5.04 -23.13 -10.74
C MET A 82 -3.58 -23.57 -10.97
N ILE A 83 -2.75 -22.73 -11.60
CA ILE A 83 -1.32 -23.02 -11.79
C ILE A 83 -0.65 -23.25 -10.42
N ILE A 84 -0.86 -22.34 -9.47
CA ILE A 84 -0.30 -22.42 -8.11
C ILE A 84 -0.78 -23.69 -7.39
N ALA A 85 -2.09 -23.95 -7.38
CA ALA A 85 -2.69 -25.12 -6.72
C ALA A 85 -2.10 -26.45 -7.23
N ILE A 86 -1.95 -26.58 -8.55
CA ILE A 86 -1.29 -27.73 -9.16
C ILE A 86 0.17 -27.83 -8.72
N GLY A 87 0.90 -26.72 -8.67
CA GLY A 87 2.31 -26.68 -8.24
C GLY A 87 2.53 -27.24 -6.83
N TYR A 88 1.56 -27.06 -5.92
CA TYR A 88 1.60 -27.66 -4.59
C TYR A 88 1.31 -29.17 -4.60
N ARG A 89 0.49 -29.67 -5.53
CA ARG A 89 0.08 -31.09 -5.59
C ARG A 89 1.02 -31.97 -6.42
N VAL A 90 1.69 -31.43 -7.45
CA VAL A 90 2.53 -32.23 -8.35
C VAL A 90 3.80 -32.74 -7.67
N ARG A 91 4.01 -34.05 -7.75
CA ARG A 91 5.23 -34.74 -7.32
C ARG A 91 6.25 -34.78 -8.46
N SER A 92 6.94 -33.67 -8.70
CA SER A 92 8.08 -33.59 -9.62
C SER A 92 9.22 -32.78 -9.01
N ASN A 93 10.40 -32.83 -9.63
CA ASN A 93 11.53 -31.97 -9.24
C ASN A 93 11.15 -30.49 -9.35
N ILE A 94 10.42 -30.12 -10.41
CA ILE A 94 9.92 -28.75 -10.60
C ILE A 94 8.89 -28.39 -9.53
N GLY A 95 7.91 -29.26 -9.25
CA GLY A 95 6.94 -29.01 -8.17
C GLY A 95 7.61 -28.86 -6.80
N THR A 96 8.66 -29.64 -6.53
CA THR A 96 9.44 -29.55 -5.30
C THR A 96 10.18 -28.22 -5.21
N ASN A 97 10.81 -27.79 -6.29
CA ASN A 97 11.51 -26.51 -6.31
C ASN A 97 10.54 -25.31 -6.25
N PHE A 98 9.39 -25.39 -6.92
CA PHE A 98 8.32 -24.42 -6.82
C PHE A 98 7.87 -24.25 -5.36
N ARG A 99 7.61 -25.36 -4.63
CA ARG A 99 7.24 -25.29 -3.22
C ARG A 99 8.32 -24.69 -2.33
N LYS A 100 9.60 -25.01 -2.56
CA LYS A 100 10.72 -24.38 -1.85
C LYS A 100 10.75 -22.88 -2.08
N TRP A 101 10.69 -22.45 -3.34
CA TRP A 101 10.64 -21.03 -3.72
C TRP A 101 9.44 -20.30 -3.11
N ALA A 102 8.24 -20.89 -3.18
CA ALA A 102 7.04 -20.29 -2.59
C ALA A 102 7.15 -20.17 -1.06
N THR A 103 7.71 -21.20 -0.40
CA THR A 103 7.97 -21.19 1.04
C THR A 103 8.98 -20.11 1.42
N GLU A 104 10.07 -19.97 0.66
CA GLU A 104 11.09 -18.93 0.88
C GLU A 104 10.49 -17.53 0.68
N THR A 105 9.69 -17.34 -0.38
CA THR A 105 9.00 -16.07 -0.68
C THR A 105 8.02 -15.70 0.43
N LEU A 106 7.20 -16.64 0.90
CA LEU A 106 6.28 -16.42 2.01
C LEU A 106 7.02 -16.13 3.31
N LYS A 107 8.10 -16.85 3.59
CA LYS A 107 8.95 -16.60 4.76
C LYS A 107 9.58 -15.21 4.70
N GLU A 108 10.06 -14.79 3.54
CA GLU A 108 10.61 -13.46 3.33
C GLU A 108 9.55 -12.39 3.61
N TYR A 109 8.36 -12.54 3.02
CA TYR A 109 7.24 -11.62 3.26
C TYR A 109 6.86 -11.56 4.74
N MET A 110 6.73 -12.69 5.42
CA MET A 110 6.37 -12.74 6.84
C MET A 110 7.45 -12.16 7.77
N THR A 111 8.73 -12.25 7.39
CA THR A 111 9.85 -11.80 8.24
C THR A 111 10.28 -10.37 7.97
N LYS A 112 10.28 -9.94 6.70
CA LYS A 112 10.73 -8.60 6.27
C LYS A 112 9.57 -7.63 6.01
N GLY A 113 8.36 -8.14 5.79
CA GLY A 113 7.18 -7.35 5.38
C GLY A 113 7.07 -7.11 3.88
N PHE A 114 7.98 -7.66 3.05
CA PHE A 114 7.94 -7.55 1.60
C PHE A 114 8.62 -8.74 0.91
N ALA A 115 8.26 -9.01 -0.34
CA ALA A 115 8.97 -9.89 -1.26
C ALA A 115 8.97 -9.24 -2.65
N LEU A 116 10.15 -9.13 -3.29
CA LEU A 116 10.32 -8.43 -4.56
C LEU A 116 11.02 -9.31 -5.59
N ASN A 117 10.58 -9.19 -6.84
CA ASN A 117 11.28 -9.78 -7.98
C ASN A 117 12.14 -8.70 -8.65
N ASP A 118 13.36 -8.51 -8.13
CA ASP A 118 14.26 -7.43 -8.56
C ASP A 118 14.62 -7.50 -10.05
N ASN A 119 14.82 -8.71 -10.58
CA ASN A 119 15.15 -8.89 -11.99
C ASN A 119 13.98 -8.44 -12.88
N LEU A 120 12.75 -8.85 -12.54
CA LEU A 120 11.56 -8.40 -13.25
C LEU A 120 11.41 -6.87 -13.17
N LEU A 121 11.63 -6.26 -12.00
CA LEU A 121 11.54 -4.81 -11.83
C LEU A 121 12.60 -4.05 -12.65
N LYS A 122 13.83 -4.60 -12.75
CA LYS A 122 14.92 -4.05 -13.58
C LYS A 122 14.64 -4.19 -15.08
N GLU A 123 14.17 -5.36 -15.52
CA GLU A 123 13.94 -5.68 -16.93
C GLU A 123 12.67 -5.01 -17.48
N ALA A 124 11.62 -4.89 -16.67
CA ALA A 124 10.37 -4.22 -17.07
C ALA A 124 10.49 -2.68 -17.17
N GLY A 125 11.70 -2.14 -17.05
CA GLY A 125 12.00 -0.72 -17.28
C GLY A 125 11.27 0.24 -16.34
N GLY A 126 10.89 -0.21 -15.15
CA GLY A 126 10.16 0.62 -14.20
C GLY A 126 8.72 0.95 -14.64
N GLY A 127 8.02 0.02 -15.31
CA GLY A 127 6.62 0.15 -15.72
C GLY A 127 5.63 0.47 -14.59
N ARG A 128 4.31 0.39 -14.87
CA ARG A 128 3.24 0.80 -13.92
C ARG A 128 3.44 0.29 -12.49
N TYR A 129 3.81 -0.98 -12.33
CA TYR A 129 4.01 -1.60 -11.02
C TYR A 129 5.20 -1.05 -10.24
N PHE A 130 6.28 -0.65 -10.90
CA PHE A 130 7.41 -0.01 -10.21
C PHE A 130 7.04 1.38 -9.70
N LYS A 131 6.28 2.16 -10.48
CA LYS A 131 5.76 3.46 -10.03
C LYS A 131 4.81 3.30 -8.84
N GLU A 132 3.98 2.27 -8.86
CA GLU A 132 3.09 1.92 -7.74
C GLU A 132 3.89 1.52 -6.49
N LEU A 133 4.91 0.66 -6.65
CA LEU A 133 5.81 0.29 -5.56
C LEU A 133 6.50 1.50 -4.95
N LEU A 134 7.04 2.40 -5.77
CA LEU A 134 7.64 3.65 -5.28
C LEU A 134 6.65 4.54 -4.54
N ALA A 135 5.39 4.62 -5.01
CA ALA A 135 4.36 5.38 -4.31
C ALA A 135 4.06 4.78 -2.93
N ARG A 136 3.92 3.45 -2.84
CA ARG A 136 3.75 2.73 -1.56
C ARG A 136 4.92 2.94 -0.61
N ILE A 137 6.16 2.87 -1.09
CA ILE A 137 7.37 3.13 -0.29
C ILE A 137 7.36 4.56 0.27
N ARG A 138 7.02 5.56 -0.57
CA ARG A 138 6.92 6.96 -0.12
C ARG A 138 5.84 7.14 0.93
N ASP A 139 4.68 6.49 0.77
CA ASP A 139 3.61 6.56 1.76
C ASP A 139 4.03 5.92 3.09
N ILE A 140 4.68 4.75 3.07
CA ILE A 140 5.24 4.10 4.27
C ILE A 140 6.27 5.02 4.94
N ARG A 141 7.20 5.61 4.17
CA ARG A 141 8.24 6.52 4.68
C ARG A 141 7.65 7.80 5.29
N SER A 142 6.57 8.30 4.70
CA SER A 142 5.82 9.47 5.19
C SER A 142 4.89 9.17 6.36
N SER A 143 4.69 7.90 6.72
CA SER A 143 3.93 7.58 7.92
C SER A 143 4.62 8.24 9.10
N GLU A 144 3.84 8.92 9.95
CA GLU A 144 4.39 9.76 11.02
C GLU A 144 5.42 8.99 11.86
N LYS A 145 5.11 7.74 12.22
CA LYS A 145 6.03 6.90 13.00
C LYS A 145 7.38 6.66 12.33
N VAL A 146 7.41 6.36 11.02
CA VAL A 146 8.66 6.09 10.29
C VAL A 146 9.41 7.38 10.04
N PHE A 147 8.71 8.41 9.57
CA PHE A 147 9.27 9.73 9.35
C PHE A 147 9.94 10.26 10.62
N TRP A 148 9.23 10.26 11.76
CA TRP A 148 9.75 10.78 13.01
C TRP A 148 10.93 10.00 13.55
N ARG A 149 10.97 8.68 13.35
CA ARG A 149 12.12 7.88 13.74
C ARG A 149 13.37 8.28 12.94
N GLN A 150 13.25 8.41 11.62
CA GLN A 150 14.38 8.79 10.75
C GLN A 150 14.85 10.22 11.00
N VAL A 151 13.91 11.16 11.12
CA VAL A 151 14.21 12.55 11.47
C VAL A 151 14.93 12.64 12.82
N LEU A 152 14.47 11.88 13.84
CA LEU A 152 15.12 11.84 15.15
C LEU A 152 16.53 11.23 15.07
N GLU A 153 16.72 10.15 14.31
CA GLU A 153 18.03 9.52 14.12
C GLU A 153 19.05 10.51 13.53
N ILE A 154 18.66 11.28 12.52
CA ILE A 154 19.52 12.29 11.90
C ILE A 154 19.71 13.48 12.84
N PHE A 155 18.64 13.99 13.45
CA PHE A 155 18.72 15.13 14.34
C PHE A 155 19.59 14.86 15.58
N ALA A 156 19.59 13.62 16.07
CA ALA A 156 20.44 13.19 17.18
C ALA A 156 21.95 13.14 16.84
N THR A 157 22.35 13.25 15.56
CA THR A 157 23.77 13.41 15.18
C THR A 157 24.28 14.83 15.37
N SER A 158 23.41 15.78 15.71
CA SER A 158 23.79 17.18 15.95
C SER A 158 24.85 17.28 17.05
N SER A 159 25.87 18.09 16.82
CA SER A 159 26.98 18.32 17.75
C SER A 159 26.54 18.85 19.12
N ASP A 160 25.44 19.59 19.18
CA ASP A 160 24.85 20.20 20.37
C ASP A 160 23.56 19.51 20.85
N TYR A 161 23.29 18.28 20.40
CA TYR A 161 22.06 17.58 20.72
C TYR A 161 21.83 17.44 22.23
N ASP A 162 20.74 18.05 22.71
CA ASP A 162 20.21 17.86 24.06
C ASP A 162 18.70 17.58 23.99
N PRO A 163 18.23 16.38 24.37
CA PRO A 163 16.82 16.00 24.31
C PRO A 163 15.93 16.84 25.24
N LYS A 164 16.50 17.59 26.21
CA LYS A 164 15.76 18.48 27.10
C LYS A 164 15.77 19.94 26.65
N SER A 165 16.52 20.26 25.60
CA SER A 165 16.59 21.62 25.07
C SER A 165 15.25 22.05 24.50
N GLU A 166 14.95 23.35 24.57
CA GLU A 166 13.75 23.91 23.96
C GLU A 166 13.73 23.69 22.43
N VAL A 167 14.90 23.68 21.79
CA VAL A 167 15.06 23.39 20.37
C VAL A 167 14.61 21.96 20.07
N ALA A 168 15.10 20.96 20.80
CA ALA A 168 14.69 19.56 20.62
C ALA A 168 13.19 19.35 20.89
N LEU A 169 12.64 20.02 21.92
CA LEU A 169 11.21 19.94 22.25
C LEU A 169 10.32 20.55 21.15
N LYS A 170 10.76 21.62 20.49
CA LYS A 170 10.00 22.31 19.42
C LYS A 170 10.28 21.79 18.02
N PHE A 171 11.39 21.07 17.83
CA PHE A 171 11.88 20.64 16.52
C PHE A 171 10.81 19.88 15.72
N PHE A 172 10.22 18.83 16.32
CA PHE A 172 9.21 18.02 15.65
C PHE A 172 8.00 18.81 15.20
N SER A 173 7.44 19.65 16.08
CA SER A 173 6.31 20.52 15.73
C SER A 173 6.65 21.50 14.60
N THR A 174 7.90 21.98 14.57
CA THR A 174 8.38 22.93 13.56
C THR A 174 8.53 22.24 12.21
N VAL A 175 9.17 21.07 12.17
CA VAL A 175 9.32 20.26 10.95
C VAL A 175 7.96 19.83 10.42
N GLN A 176 7.06 19.33 11.28
CA GLN A 176 5.71 18.90 10.89
C GLN A 176 4.95 20.04 10.20
N ASN A 177 4.87 21.19 10.87
CA ASN A 177 4.12 22.32 10.35
C ASN A 177 4.71 22.87 9.06
N LYS A 178 6.04 22.92 8.92
CA LYS A 178 6.69 23.32 7.67
C LYS A 178 6.42 22.33 6.52
N MET A 179 6.41 21.02 6.78
CA MET A 179 6.09 20.00 5.76
C MET A 179 4.64 20.09 5.28
N HIS A 180 3.69 20.19 6.22
CA HIS A 180 2.28 20.38 5.90
C HIS A 180 2.04 21.68 5.13
N TRP A 181 2.68 22.77 5.54
CA TRP A 181 2.59 24.05 4.85
C TRP A 181 3.14 23.98 3.43
N ALA A 182 4.31 23.38 3.23
CA ALA A 182 4.90 23.21 1.91
C ALA A 182 4.07 22.30 0.98
N ALA A 183 3.29 21.36 1.55
CA ALA A 183 2.43 20.48 0.79
C ALA A 183 1.12 21.15 0.35
N HIS A 184 0.45 21.87 1.26
CA HIS A 184 -0.93 22.32 1.07
C HIS A 184 -1.29 23.64 1.77
N GLY A 185 -0.31 24.42 2.23
CA GLY A 185 -0.50 25.79 2.75
C GLY A 185 -1.16 25.91 4.12
N HIS A 186 -1.19 24.82 4.90
CA HIS A 186 -1.78 24.80 6.24
C HIS A 186 -0.88 24.01 7.19
N THR A 187 -0.90 24.32 8.48
CA THR A 187 -0.36 23.44 9.53
C THR A 187 -1.26 22.22 9.75
N ALA A 188 -0.75 21.20 10.44
CA ALA A 188 -1.55 20.01 10.77
C ALA A 188 -2.80 20.37 11.60
N ALA A 189 -2.66 21.30 12.56
CA ALA A 189 -3.75 21.76 13.40
C ALA A 189 -4.82 22.53 12.61
N GLU A 190 -4.41 23.38 11.67
CA GLU A 190 -5.33 24.11 10.78
C GLU A 190 -6.12 23.16 9.88
N ILE A 191 -5.47 22.13 9.31
CA ILE A 191 -6.16 21.12 8.50
C ILE A 191 -7.28 20.44 9.28
N ILE A 192 -6.99 19.99 10.50
CA ILE A 192 -8.00 19.34 11.35
C ILE A 192 -9.14 20.31 11.65
N LYS A 193 -8.80 21.56 12.02
CA LYS A 193 -9.78 22.57 12.40
C LYS A 193 -10.70 22.97 11.25
N GLU A 194 -10.17 23.02 10.04
CA GLU A 194 -10.92 23.41 8.84
C GLU A 194 -11.74 22.25 8.26
N ARG A 195 -11.21 21.02 8.30
CA ARG A 195 -11.76 19.90 7.52
C ARG A 195 -12.55 18.89 8.33
N ALA A 196 -12.31 18.76 9.64
CA ALA A 196 -13.12 17.93 10.51
C ALA A 196 -14.52 18.55 10.65
N ASP A 197 -15.53 17.86 10.12
CA ASP A 197 -16.90 18.36 10.03
C ASP A 197 -17.88 17.19 10.05
N ALA A 198 -18.58 17.02 11.16
CA ALA A 198 -19.53 15.94 11.40
C ALA A 198 -20.64 15.85 10.37
N SER A 199 -20.96 16.94 9.67
CA SER A 199 -22.04 16.96 8.67
C SER A 199 -21.66 16.29 7.36
N LYS A 200 -20.37 16.09 7.10
CA LYS A 200 -19.85 15.43 5.90
C LYS A 200 -19.79 13.92 6.08
N ASP A 201 -19.72 13.21 4.94
CA ASP A 201 -19.36 11.79 4.89
C ASP A 201 -18.09 11.56 5.68
N PHE A 202 -18.13 10.61 6.61
CA PHE A 202 -16.99 10.21 7.45
C PHE A 202 -16.28 11.41 8.08
N MET A 203 -17.03 12.41 8.55
CA MET A 203 -16.54 13.67 9.12
C MET A 203 -15.55 14.47 8.26
N GLY A 204 -15.52 14.22 6.94
CA GLY A 204 -14.57 14.82 6.01
C GLY A 204 -13.27 14.05 5.82
N LEU A 205 -13.08 12.91 6.51
CA LEU A 205 -11.93 12.02 6.33
C LEU A 205 -11.87 11.47 4.89
N LYS A 206 -10.66 11.36 4.39
CA LYS A 206 -10.30 10.80 3.07
C LYS A 206 -9.62 9.45 3.18
N SER A 207 -9.01 9.16 4.33
CA SER A 207 -8.44 7.86 4.67
C SER A 207 -8.62 7.57 6.16
N PHE A 208 -8.86 6.31 6.51
CA PHE A 208 -8.85 5.79 7.88
C PHE A 208 -8.65 4.28 7.81
N ASN A 209 -8.24 3.68 8.93
CA ASN A 209 -8.04 2.23 8.98
C ASN A 209 -9.33 1.51 9.40
N GLY A 210 -9.56 0.33 8.82
CA GLY A 210 -10.71 -0.50 9.14
C GLY A 210 -12.00 -0.04 8.46
N ASP A 211 -13.11 -0.60 8.91
CA ASP A 211 -14.41 -0.42 8.25
C ASP A 211 -15.11 0.88 8.66
N TYR A 212 -14.67 1.56 9.73
CA TYR A 212 -15.27 2.79 10.20
C TYR A 212 -14.23 3.70 10.85
N PRO A 213 -14.36 5.04 10.71
CA PRO A 213 -13.39 5.96 11.29
C PRO A 213 -13.46 5.92 12.83
N LEU A 214 -12.29 5.84 13.45
CA LEU A 214 -12.12 5.93 14.89
C LEU A 214 -11.77 7.36 15.32
N LEU A 215 -11.90 7.64 16.62
CA LEU A 215 -11.48 8.93 17.16
C LEU A 215 -9.98 9.19 16.92
N GLU A 216 -9.19 8.12 16.92
CA GLU A 216 -7.76 8.17 16.62
C GLU A 216 -7.49 8.60 15.17
N ASP A 217 -8.39 8.30 14.22
CA ASP A 217 -8.27 8.77 12.85
C ASP A 217 -8.65 10.25 12.73
N ALA A 218 -9.61 10.71 13.52
CA ALA A 218 -10.14 12.08 13.49
C ALA A 218 -9.12 13.14 13.92
N VAL A 219 -8.12 12.75 14.71
CA VAL A 219 -7.06 13.64 15.21
C VAL A 219 -5.81 13.66 14.33
N VAL A 220 -5.80 12.90 13.23
CA VAL A 220 -4.65 12.81 12.32
C VAL A 220 -4.89 13.68 11.08
N ALA A 221 -4.13 14.76 10.93
CA ALA A 221 -4.28 15.71 9.83
C ALA A 221 -4.15 15.06 8.44
N LYS A 222 -3.24 14.08 8.31
CA LYS A 222 -3.01 13.30 7.09
C LYS A 222 -4.32 12.68 6.56
N ASN A 223 -5.21 12.25 7.45
CA ASN A 223 -6.46 11.60 7.07
C ASN A 223 -7.48 12.53 6.40
N TYR A 224 -7.28 13.86 6.43
CA TYR A 224 -8.13 14.84 5.76
C TYR A 224 -7.54 15.36 4.44
N LEU A 225 -6.39 14.83 4.01
CA LEU A 225 -5.73 15.25 2.77
C LEU A 225 -6.33 14.56 1.56
N SER A 226 -6.50 15.32 0.48
CA SER A 226 -6.78 14.74 -0.83
C SER A 226 -5.61 13.90 -1.33
N LYS A 227 -5.86 13.05 -2.34
CA LYS A 227 -4.81 12.22 -2.95
C LYS A 227 -3.64 13.06 -3.48
N ASP A 228 -3.93 14.20 -4.10
CA ASP A 228 -2.89 15.07 -4.66
C ASP A 228 -2.05 15.74 -3.56
N GLU A 229 -2.70 16.23 -2.50
CA GLU A 229 -2.00 16.79 -1.32
C GLU A 229 -1.13 15.73 -0.64
N MET A 230 -1.66 14.51 -0.52
CA MET A 230 -0.95 13.37 0.03
C MET A 230 0.30 13.04 -0.79
N ASP A 231 0.15 12.94 -2.11
CA ASP A 231 1.25 12.64 -3.02
C ASP A 231 2.35 13.72 -2.94
N ILE A 232 1.96 14.99 -2.82
CA ILE A 232 2.91 16.10 -2.64
C ILE A 232 3.62 16.00 -1.29
N LEU A 233 2.88 15.82 -0.18
CA LEU A 233 3.44 15.69 1.16
C LEU A 233 4.45 14.53 1.22
N ASN A 234 4.06 13.35 0.73
CA ASN A 234 4.90 12.15 0.73
C ASN A 234 6.20 12.36 -0.07
N ARG A 235 6.15 13.13 -1.16
CA ARG A 235 7.32 13.46 -1.97
C ARG A 235 8.25 14.46 -1.29
N ILE A 236 7.72 15.54 -0.72
CA ILE A 236 8.53 16.54 -0.01
C ILE A 236 9.24 15.88 1.18
N VAL A 237 8.50 15.11 1.98
CA VAL A 237 9.03 14.35 3.12
C VAL A 237 10.15 13.41 2.66
N SER A 238 9.93 12.64 1.60
CA SER A 238 10.96 11.71 1.10
C SER A 238 12.22 12.45 0.61
N LEU A 239 12.05 13.54 -0.14
CA LEU A 239 13.18 14.33 -0.64
C LEU A 239 13.99 14.98 0.49
N TYR A 240 13.31 15.50 1.52
CA TYR A 240 13.99 16.08 2.67
C TYR A 240 14.77 15.02 3.45
N LEU A 241 14.20 13.84 3.65
CA LEU A 241 14.90 12.74 4.30
C LEU A 241 16.14 12.30 3.52
N ASP A 242 16.03 12.15 2.18
CA ASP A 242 17.19 11.81 1.35
C ASP A 242 18.29 12.89 1.45
N PHE A 243 17.89 14.16 1.47
CA PHE A 243 18.82 15.27 1.68
C PHE A 243 19.48 15.22 3.07
N ALA A 244 18.70 15.02 4.12
CA ALA A 244 19.21 14.98 5.49
C ALA A 244 20.11 13.76 5.75
N GLU A 245 19.76 12.59 5.19
CA GLU A 245 20.60 11.39 5.21
C GLU A 245 21.93 11.63 4.48
N LEU A 246 21.90 12.32 3.32
CA LEU A 246 23.13 12.67 2.59
C LEU A 246 24.05 13.58 3.42
N GLN A 247 23.49 14.63 4.04
CA GLN A 247 24.28 15.53 4.90
C GLN A 247 24.93 14.78 6.08
N ALA A 248 24.20 13.84 6.68
CA ALA A 248 24.72 13.00 7.75
C ALA A 248 25.82 12.04 7.26
N LEU A 249 25.67 11.44 6.07
CA LEU A 249 26.65 10.54 5.46
C LEU A 249 27.94 11.25 5.05
N GLU A 250 27.85 12.52 4.66
CA GLU A 250 29.00 13.36 4.31
C GLU A 250 29.72 13.93 5.55
N GLU A 251 29.31 13.52 6.76
CA GLU A 251 29.87 13.95 8.05
C GLU A 251 29.89 15.47 8.24
N HIS A 252 28.92 16.17 7.64
CA HIS A 252 28.75 17.59 7.87
C HIS A 252 28.32 17.84 9.33
N VAL A 253 29.19 18.45 10.11
CA VAL A 253 28.90 18.81 11.51
C VAL A 253 27.79 19.84 11.52
N MET A 254 26.61 19.43 11.98
CA MET A 254 25.43 20.28 12.11
C MET A 254 25.11 20.55 13.58
N THR A 255 24.55 21.72 13.87
CA THR A 255 23.82 21.97 15.13
C THR A 255 22.33 21.71 14.94
N MET A 256 21.59 21.57 16.04
CA MET A 256 20.14 21.42 16.02
C MET A 256 19.43 22.57 15.26
N ASN A 257 19.96 23.79 15.36
CA ASN A 257 19.42 24.93 14.61
C ASN A 257 19.80 24.92 13.14
N ASP A 258 20.94 24.34 12.77
CA ASP A 258 21.33 24.25 11.37
C ASP A 258 20.39 23.32 10.60
N TRP A 259 19.94 22.22 11.20
CA TRP A 259 18.90 21.37 10.59
C TRP A 259 17.60 22.11 10.27
N ILE A 260 17.18 23.06 11.11
CA ILE A 260 15.98 23.88 10.86
C ILE A 260 16.24 24.85 9.69
N LYS A 261 17.43 25.46 9.62
CA LYS A 261 17.81 26.36 8.52
C LYS A 261 17.94 25.61 7.20
N GLU A 262 18.51 24.41 7.22
CA GLU A 262 18.64 23.56 6.03
C GLU A 262 17.27 23.11 5.52
N LEU A 263 16.33 22.82 6.43
CA LEU A 263 14.94 22.58 6.04
C LEU A 263 14.34 23.80 5.31
N ASP A 264 14.56 25.00 5.82
CA ASP A 264 14.06 26.22 5.17
C ASP A 264 14.72 26.46 3.80
N TYR A 265 16.03 26.23 3.70
CA TYR A 265 16.73 26.28 2.43
C TYR A 265 16.17 25.27 1.43
N PHE A 266 16.00 24.01 1.86
CA PHE A 266 15.43 22.92 1.07
C PHE A 266 14.01 23.24 0.56
N LEU A 267 13.14 23.77 1.41
CA LEU A 267 11.78 24.17 1.01
C LEU A 267 11.80 25.34 0.02
N THR A 268 12.67 26.32 0.24
CA THR A 268 12.83 27.46 -0.69
C THR A 268 13.31 27.00 -2.07
N MET A 269 14.36 26.18 -2.14
CA MET A 269 14.93 25.72 -3.41
C MET A 269 13.97 24.85 -4.22
N THR A 270 13.04 24.16 -3.54
CA THR A 270 11.97 23.38 -4.18
C THR A 270 10.75 24.24 -4.57
N ARG A 271 10.86 25.57 -4.50
CA ARG A 271 9.82 26.56 -4.81
C ARG A 271 8.55 26.38 -3.98
N LYS A 272 8.71 26.00 -2.72
CA LYS A 272 7.62 25.90 -1.75
C LYS A 272 7.58 27.14 -0.87
N ASP A 273 6.36 27.55 -0.53
CA ASP A 273 6.16 28.58 0.48
C ASP A 273 6.57 28.03 1.85
N ILE A 274 7.17 28.88 2.67
CA ILE A 274 7.60 28.53 4.02
C ILE A 274 6.62 29.13 5.03
N LEU A 275 6.25 28.33 6.01
CA LEU A 275 5.50 28.80 7.16
C LEU A 275 6.33 29.81 7.96
N ASN A 276 5.80 31.03 8.08
CA ASN A 276 6.36 32.08 8.94
C ASN A 276 5.60 32.09 10.27
N GLY A 277 6.24 31.62 11.34
CA GLY A 277 5.65 31.56 12.68
C GLY A 277 4.97 30.21 13.00
N PRO A 278 4.14 30.14 14.06
CA PRO A 278 3.58 28.88 14.57
C PRO A 278 2.29 28.40 13.87
N GLY A 279 1.70 29.20 12.96
CA GLY A 279 0.34 29.00 12.44
C GLY A 279 -0.72 29.73 13.27
N LEU A 280 -1.98 29.62 12.86
CA LEU A 280 -3.13 30.33 13.45
C LEU A 280 -3.90 29.49 14.49
N VAL A 281 -3.78 28.16 14.45
CA VAL A 281 -4.54 27.24 15.29
C VAL A 281 -3.61 26.45 16.20
N SER A 282 -3.91 26.39 17.49
CA SER A 282 -3.14 25.57 18.43
C SER A 282 -3.48 24.08 18.28
N HIS A 283 -2.51 23.22 18.62
CA HIS A 283 -2.73 21.78 18.60
C HIS A 283 -3.90 21.35 19.52
N GLN A 284 -4.00 21.95 20.71
CA GLN A 284 -5.06 21.65 21.67
C GLN A 284 -6.44 22.02 21.09
N ASP A 285 -6.58 23.20 20.48
CA ASP A 285 -7.85 23.64 19.88
C ASP A 285 -8.28 22.72 18.73
N ALA A 286 -7.32 22.24 17.94
CA ALA A 286 -7.58 21.28 16.86
C ALA A 286 -8.04 19.92 17.40
N LEU A 287 -7.41 19.40 18.45
CA LEU A 287 -7.82 18.14 19.08
C LEU A 287 -9.21 18.21 19.71
N GLU A 288 -9.51 19.30 20.42
CA GLU A 288 -10.82 19.53 21.01
C GLU A 288 -11.91 19.64 19.94
N HIS A 289 -11.61 20.35 18.84
CA HIS A 289 -12.49 20.42 17.68
C HIS A 289 -12.76 19.04 17.08
N ALA A 290 -11.71 18.27 16.77
CA ALA A 290 -11.84 16.93 16.21
C ALA A 290 -12.67 16.00 17.10
N ARG A 291 -12.45 16.02 18.42
CA ARG A 291 -13.23 15.21 19.38
C ARG A 291 -14.72 15.59 19.35
N LYS A 292 -15.01 16.88 19.35
CA LYS A 292 -16.38 17.39 19.30
C LYS A 292 -17.09 16.99 17.99
N GLU A 293 -16.41 17.13 16.86
CA GLU A 293 -16.94 16.72 15.56
C GLU A 293 -17.09 15.20 15.47
N TYR A 294 -16.18 14.43 16.06
CA TYR A 294 -16.28 12.98 16.13
C TYR A 294 -17.52 12.52 16.92
N ASP A 295 -17.76 13.11 18.09
CA ASP A 295 -18.95 12.81 18.90
C ASP A 295 -20.24 13.18 18.17
N ALA A 296 -20.27 14.34 17.51
CA ALA A 296 -21.40 14.76 16.69
C ALA A 296 -21.63 13.82 15.50
N PHE A 297 -20.57 13.39 14.83
CA PHE A 297 -20.60 12.43 13.73
C PHE A 297 -21.15 11.08 14.19
N ARG A 298 -20.68 10.54 15.32
CA ARG A 298 -21.18 9.27 15.85
C ARG A 298 -22.68 9.33 16.11
N ASN A 299 -23.16 10.43 16.69
CA ASN A 299 -24.59 10.62 16.91
C ASN A 299 -25.35 10.73 15.58
N ARG A 300 -24.82 11.46 14.61
CA ARG A 300 -25.42 11.59 13.26
C ARG A 300 -25.48 10.24 12.55
N LEU A 301 -24.44 9.42 12.62
CA LEU A 301 -24.32 8.15 11.89
C LEU A 301 -25.48 7.19 12.19
N PHE A 302 -25.96 7.16 13.44
CA PHE A 302 -27.09 6.31 13.83
C PHE A 302 -28.46 6.91 13.50
N VAL A 303 -28.54 8.23 13.32
CA VAL A 303 -29.82 8.95 13.12
C VAL A 303 -30.08 9.25 11.65
N ASN A 304 -29.05 9.67 10.92
CA ASN A 304 -29.10 10.07 9.52
C ASN A 304 -27.74 9.81 8.84
N PRO A 305 -27.40 8.54 8.57
CA PRO A 305 -26.20 8.18 7.81
C PRO A 305 -26.35 8.66 6.36
N THR A 306 -25.23 9.01 5.73
CA THR A 306 -25.19 9.30 4.30
C THR A 306 -25.26 8.01 3.48
N GLU A 307 -25.48 8.09 2.16
CA GLU A 307 -25.59 6.88 1.32
C GLU A 307 -24.33 6.01 1.38
N ASN A 308 -23.15 6.64 1.33
CA ASN A 308 -21.86 5.96 1.47
C ASN A 308 -21.71 5.26 2.84
N GLU A 309 -22.26 5.86 3.90
CA GLU A 309 -22.25 5.30 5.25
C GLU A 309 -23.29 4.18 5.43
N LYS A 310 -24.42 4.24 4.72
CA LYS A 310 -25.46 3.19 4.76
C LYS A 310 -24.96 1.88 4.16
N GLU A 311 -24.32 1.94 3.00
CA GLU A 311 -23.71 0.76 2.36
C GLU A 311 -22.70 0.08 3.30
N MET A 312 -21.94 0.89 4.03
CA MET A 312 -20.97 0.42 5.01
C MET A 312 -21.64 -0.17 6.28
N LEU A 313 -22.69 0.46 6.80
CA LEU A 313 -23.45 -0.05 7.96
C LEU A 313 -24.17 -1.38 7.68
N LEU A 314 -24.57 -1.61 6.42
CA LEU A 314 -25.13 -2.89 5.98
C LEU A 314 -24.10 -4.02 6.09
N HIS A 315 -22.86 -3.79 5.63
CA HIS A 315 -21.78 -4.76 5.74
C HIS A 315 -21.43 -5.09 7.20
N PHE A 316 -21.41 -4.06 8.07
CA PHE A 316 -21.16 -4.24 9.50
C PHE A 316 -22.22 -5.09 10.20
N ASN A 317 -23.51 -4.91 9.84
CA ASN A 317 -24.59 -5.73 10.39
C ASN A 317 -24.59 -7.16 9.83
N GLU A 318 -24.21 -7.37 8.56
CA GLU A 318 -24.05 -8.70 7.99
C GLU A 318 -22.93 -9.49 8.69
N LEU A 319 -21.79 -8.85 9.01
CA LEU A 319 -20.71 -9.45 9.79
C LEU A 319 -21.15 -9.85 11.20
N LEU A 320 -21.89 -8.98 11.91
CA LEU A 320 -22.46 -9.29 13.23
C LEU A 320 -23.52 -10.41 13.20
N LEU A 321 -24.21 -10.59 12.07
CA LEU A 321 -25.16 -11.68 11.87
C LEU A 321 -24.47 -13.02 11.55
N ILE A 322 -23.29 -12.98 10.90
CA ILE A 322 -22.45 -14.15 10.64
C ILE A 322 -21.81 -14.64 11.95
N GLU A 323 -21.22 -13.75 12.75
CA GLU A 323 -20.66 -14.11 14.07
C GLU A 323 -21.71 -14.69 15.05
N LYS A 324 -22.98 -14.27 14.93
CA LYS A 324 -24.09 -14.84 15.71
C LYS A 324 -24.59 -16.19 15.18
N LYS A 325 -24.32 -16.52 13.91
CA LYS A 325 -24.64 -17.83 13.34
C LYS A 325 -23.57 -18.87 13.64
N ASP A 326 -22.30 -18.47 13.71
CA ASP A 326 -21.19 -19.38 14.03
C ASP A 326 -21.07 -19.70 15.54
N ASN A 327 -21.78 -18.95 16.39
CA ASN A 327 -21.91 -19.20 17.84
C ASN A 327 -23.22 -19.91 18.24
N LYS A 328 -23.91 -20.54 17.29
CA LYS A 328 -25.06 -21.43 17.51
C LYS A 328 -24.74 -22.82 16.97
#